data_AF-A0A353F7S5-F1
#
_entry.id   AF-A0A353F7S5-F1
#
_cell.length_a   1.000
_cell.length_b   1.000
_cell.length_c   1.000
_cell.angle_alpha   90.00
_cell.angle_beta   90.00
_cell.angle_gamma   90.00
#
_symmetry.space_group_name_H-M   'P 1'
#
loop_
_entity.id
_entity.type
_entity.pdbx_description
1 polymer ?
#
loop_
_entity_poly.entity_id
_entity_poly.type
_entity_poly.pdbx_seq_one_letter_code
_entity_poly.pdbx_strand_id
1 'polypeptide(L)'
;MIRKSIISLFLTGLVLIVFYRGALMTEFEDTQVDPDFAQRASVADNIEVEFLSAPLPTGENVIYHVEINDPNVTKPFHAIMVEGQKVVLRDDGKEADAVAGDKIYSVYATEDIGQFSEEMRQRQDLIVSGQVPVFKGRSMVDVSSPIVQDIANQDFSRITPGSTVNLPLAMLGPVAATANGKNKVASVPVLVDHSLFITDPKVIEDPKRTYDPCTGGNPNGPHTFWEISRQMASLNPGSIATDIQTSDFLRKWLDSWFFDITENSDLVKKRPLVANIIQSWEAFPGGPLDPKQTPFKLIAIVNRMDLRGNTGYSLTDAGEIRFVFQLIDNQGCFPHRFLAIFEYGINMPKCDQLHNYALKWADLSTLPIGDPSYNSLLEDLTNQVTLCGKNPSKPNENCINQVRTNEITLDNGDGWRLNEFHLTATGNPLTTATVVRNPEISYNTHVLPPGSFDPFKVSMLAAFANANQAQIIDDTYDIPLIHPISGAPFLGAKSITGGNANHFWDAGPVGSGNEIVNDTCRHLLSLNTCGGCHGGESRQGGPLAFTHLELNGMFPASVQLSQFLTGGSVPDPAGRPVTWNFNDLLRRQLDFQDFVDNGCTKKPKSAVAIRPGSIATALAASPMRMSH
;
A
#
# COMPACT_ATOMS: atom_id res chain seq x y z
N MET A 1 1.81 -21.72 -69.08
CA MET A 1 2.08 -20.58 -68.18
C MET A 1 1.32 -20.63 -66.85
N ILE A 2 0.14 -21.27 -66.76
CA ILE A 2 -0.70 -21.26 -65.54
C ILE A 2 -0.16 -22.12 -64.37
N ARG A 3 0.61 -23.18 -64.63
CA ARG A 3 1.18 -24.06 -63.58
C ARG A 3 2.34 -23.46 -62.76
N LYS A 4 3.07 -22.47 -63.28
CA LYS A 4 4.20 -21.84 -62.56
C LYS A 4 3.74 -20.74 -61.57
N SER A 5 2.62 -20.07 -61.86
CA SER A 5 2.10 -19.00 -60.99
C SER A 5 1.41 -19.53 -59.72
N ILE A 6 0.78 -20.71 -59.77
CA ILE A 6 0.13 -21.33 -58.59
C ILE A 6 1.18 -21.83 -57.58
N ILE A 7 2.30 -22.40 -58.05
CA ILE A 7 3.40 -22.85 -57.18
C ILE A 7 4.10 -21.65 -56.52
N SER A 8 4.25 -20.52 -57.23
CA SER A 8 4.85 -19.30 -56.68
C SER A 8 3.98 -18.65 -55.60
N LEU A 9 2.65 -18.68 -55.74
CA LEU A 9 1.71 -18.18 -54.71
C LEU A 9 1.70 -19.09 -53.46
N PHE A 10 1.78 -20.40 -53.65
CA PHE A 10 1.86 -21.35 -52.55
C PHE A 10 3.19 -21.22 -51.79
N LEU A 11 4.33 -21.06 -52.48
CA LEU A 11 5.62 -20.85 -51.82
C LEU A 11 5.73 -19.49 -51.12
N THR A 12 5.18 -18.42 -51.68
CA THR A 12 5.16 -17.11 -50.99
C THR A 12 4.21 -17.10 -49.80
N GLY A 13 3.04 -17.76 -49.89
CA GLY A 13 2.15 -17.97 -48.76
C GLY A 13 2.76 -18.83 -47.65
N LEU A 14 3.46 -19.93 -48.00
CA LEU A 14 4.13 -20.78 -47.02
C LEU A 14 5.30 -20.06 -46.34
N VAL A 15 6.08 -19.27 -47.10
CA VAL A 15 7.17 -18.44 -46.55
C VAL A 15 6.63 -17.34 -45.65
N LEU A 16 5.54 -16.65 -46.02
CA LEU A 16 4.87 -15.67 -45.16
C LEU A 16 4.32 -16.31 -43.88
N ILE A 17 3.71 -17.49 -43.95
CA ILE A 17 3.20 -18.21 -42.77
C ILE A 17 4.34 -18.66 -41.85
N VAL A 18 5.47 -19.10 -42.39
CA VAL A 18 6.65 -19.48 -41.61
C VAL A 18 7.32 -18.26 -40.97
N PHE A 19 7.43 -17.14 -41.70
CA PHE A 19 7.94 -15.88 -41.13
C PHE A 19 7.00 -15.30 -40.06
N TYR A 20 5.69 -15.36 -40.26
CA TYR A 20 4.71 -14.85 -39.29
C TYR A 20 4.61 -15.75 -38.05
N ARG A 21 4.70 -17.08 -38.21
CA ARG A 21 4.84 -18.01 -37.08
C ARG A 21 6.16 -17.81 -36.34
N GLY A 22 7.26 -17.60 -37.05
CA GLY A 22 8.56 -17.29 -36.44
C GLY A 22 8.53 -15.98 -35.64
N ALA A 23 7.94 -14.93 -36.21
CA ALA A 23 7.80 -13.62 -35.55
C ALA A 23 6.90 -13.66 -34.30
N LEU A 24 5.78 -14.39 -34.35
CA LEU A 24 4.88 -14.55 -33.19
C LEU A 24 5.46 -15.45 -32.10
N MET A 25 6.21 -16.51 -32.45
CA MET A 25 6.93 -17.30 -31.44
C MET A 25 8.04 -16.49 -30.77
N THR A 26 8.75 -15.64 -31.51
CA THR A 26 9.72 -14.71 -30.91
C THR A 26 9.03 -13.70 -29.99
N GLU A 27 7.86 -13.17 -30.36
CA GLU A 27 7.12 -12.21 -29.52
C GLU A 27 6.62 -12.83 -28.21
N PHE A 28 6.13 -14.08 -28.24
CA PHE A 28 5.74 -14.82 -27.04
C PHE A 28 6.93 -15.06 -26.09
N GLU A 29 8.04 -15.58 -26.61
CA GLU A 29 9.24 -15.86 -25.80
C GLU A 29 9.87 -14.58 -25.22
N ASP A 30 9.85 -13.50 -26.00
CA ASP A 30 10.40 -12.19 -25.64
C ASP A 30 9.47 -11.36 -24.74
N THR A 31 8.22 -11.80 -24.51
CA THR A 31 7.28 -11.08 -23.63
C THR A 31 7.90 -10.96 -22.24
N GLN A 32 8.05 -9.71 -21.78
CA GLN A 32 8.62 -9.39 -20.47
C GLN A 32 7.50 -9.16 -19.46
N VAL A 33 7.78 -9.48 -18.20
CA VAL A 33 6.91 -9.12 -17.08
C VAL A 33 6.96 -7.61 -16.92
N ASP A 34 5.79 -6.97 -16.93
CA ASP A 34 5.69 -5.52 -16.86
C ASP A 34 5.60 -5.07 -15.38
N PRO A 35 6.62 -4.35 -14.87
CA PRO A 35 6.68 -3.95 -13.47
C PRO A 35 5.60 -2.93 -13.08
N ASP A 36 4.94 -2.25 -14.02
CA ASP A 36 3.92 -1.24 -13.72
C ASP A 36 2.62 -1.85 -13.16
N PHE A 37 2.43 -3.16 -13.38
CA PHE A 37 1.35 -3.94 -12.77
C PHE A 37 1.64 -4.36 -11.33
N ALA A 38 2.90 -4.25 -10.87
CA ALA A 38 3.27 -4.62 -9.50
C ALA A 38 2.61 -3.76 -8.44
N GLN A 39 2.09 -2.58 -8.80
CA GLN A 39 1.36 -1.74 -7.85
C GLN A 39 -0.15 -1.83 -8.07
N ARG A 40 -0.69 -2.73 -8.89
CA ARG A 40 -2.14 -2.78 -9.14
C ARG A 40 -2.81 -3.80 -8.23
N ALA A 41 -4.04 -3.49 -7.78
CA ALA A 41 -4.77 -4.36 -6.86
C ALA A 41 -5.17 -5.70 -7.52
N SER A 42 -5.55 -5.73 -8.78
CA SER A 42 -5.70 -6.98 -9.55
C SER A 42 -5.50 -6.67 -11.02
N VAL A 43 -5.00 -7.66 -11.78
CA VAL A 43 -4.97 -7.58 -13.25
C VAL A 43 -6.02 -8.49 -13.87
N ALA A 44 -6.48 -9.51 -13.13
CA ALA A 44 -7.61 -10.33 -13.56
C ALA A 44 -8.95 -9.71 -13.12
N ASP A 45 -9.95 -9.81 -14.00
CA ASP A 45 -11.36 -9.51 -13.70
C ASP A 45 -12.12 -10.79 -13.34
N ASN A 46 -11.78 -11.91 -13.99
CA ASN A 46 -12.34 -13.22 -13.75
C ASN A 46 -11.30 -14.31 -14.04
N ILE A 47 -11.34 -15.41 -13.29
CA ILE A 47 -10.44 -16.56 -13.49
C ILE A 47 -11.26 -17.83 -13.52
N GLU A 48 -11.15 -18.58 -14.62
CA GLU A 48 -11.73 -19.89 -14.78
C GLU A 48 -10.62 -20.93 -14.99
N VAL A 49 -10.76 -22.10 -14.37
CA VAL A 49 -9.80 -23.21 -14.51
C VAL A 49 -10.51 -24.39 -15.16
N GLU A 50 -10.09 -24.73 -16.37
CA GLU A 50 -10.50 -25.95 -17.07
C GLU A 50 -9.55 -27.08 -16.70
N PHE A 51 -10.07 -28.15 -16.10
CA PHE A 51 -9.32 -29.37 -15.84
C PHE A 51 -9.44 -30.29 -17.05
N LEU A 52 -8.31 -30.60 -17.69
CA LEU A 52 -8.32 -31.40 -18.92
C LEU A 52 -8.79 -32.83 -18.63
N SER A 53 -9.56 -33.41 -19.56
CA SER A 53 -10.02 -34.81 -19.45
C SER A 53 -8.86 -35.82 -19.39
N ALA A 54 -7.72 -35.46 -19.96
CA ALA A 54 -6.45 -36.15 -19.83
C ALA A 54 -5.30 -35.14 -19.94
N PRO A 55 -4.16 -35.35 -19.27
CA PRO A 55 -2.99 -34.49 -19.41
C PRO A 55 -2.47 -34.44 -20.85
N LEU A 56 -1.89 -33.30 -21.24
CA LEU A 56 -1.16 -33.16 -22.49
C LEU A 56 0.10 -34.05 -22.50
N PRO A 57 0.66 -34.37 -23.68
CA PRO A 57 1.91 -35.13 -23.78
C PRO A 57 3.10 -34.51 -23.02
N THR A 58 3.04 -33.19 -22.78
CA THR A 58 4.02 -32.39 -22.04
C THR A 58 3.79 -32.37 -20.52
N GLY A 59 2.66 -32.90 -20.04
CA GLY A 59 2.36 -33.14 -18.62
C GLY A 59 1.32 -32.19 -18.01
N GLU A 60 1.03 -31.05 -18.66
CA GLU A 60 0.02 -30.09 -18.22
C GLU A 60 -1.37 -30.72 -18.22
N ASN A 61 -2.16 -30.43 -17.20
CA ASN A 61 -3.46 -31.05 -16.96
C ASN A 61 -4.58 -30.03 -16.69
N VAL A 62 -4.28 -28.73 -16.76
CA VAL A 62 -5.27 -27.65 -16.67
C VAL A 62 -5.01 -26.53 -17.68
N ILE A 63 -6.04 -25.75 -17.97
CA ILE A 63 -5.95 -24.45 -18.61
C ILE A 63 -6.50 -23.40 -17.64
N TYR A 64 -5.75 -22.32 -17.44
CA TYR A 64 -6.27 -21.12 -16.81
C TYR A 64 -6.81 -20.20 -17.91
N HIS A 65 -8.05 -19.75 -17.79
CA HIS A 65 -8.68 -18.72 -18.60
C HIS A 65 -8.86 -17.46 -17.75
N VAL A 66 -8.23 -16.36 -18.14
CA VAL A 66 -8.15 -15.15 -17.34
C VAL A 66 -8.70 -13.98 -18.14
N GLU A 67 -9.84 -13.46 -17.71
CA GLU A 67 -10.40 -12.24 -18.28
C GLU A 67 -9.59 -11.03 -17.80
N ILE A 68 -9.07 -10.24 -18.73
CA ILE A 68 -8.28 -9.02 -18.45
C ILE A 68 -8.82 -7.87 -19.30
N ASN A 69 -9.66 -7.04 -18.68
CA ASN A 69 -10.26 -5.84 -19.25
C ASN A 69 -9.42 -4.58 -19.01
N ASP A 70 -8.30 -4.70 -18.28
CA ASP A 70 -7.40 -3.58 -18.01
C ASP A 70 -6.94 -2.92 -19.33
N PRO A 71 -7.23 -1.63 -19.55
CA PRO A 71 -6.91 -0.96 -20.82
C PRO A 71 -5.41 -0.83 -21.09
N ASN A 72 -4.55 -1.07 -20.08
CA ASN A 72 -3.11 -1.07 -20.24
C ASN A 72 -2.58 -2.42 -20.75
N VAL A 73 -3.37 -3.50 -20.66
CA VAL A 73 -3.05 -4.79 -21.26
C VAL A 73 -3.53 -4.79 -22.72
N THR A 74 -2.64 -4.28 -23.57
CA THR A 74 -2.91 -4.00 -25.00
C THR A 74 -2.33 -5.03 -25.96
N LYS A 75 -1.45 -5.91 -25.47
CA LYS A 75 -0.74 -6.91 -26.28
C LYS A 75 -1.41 -8.28 -26.14
N PRO A 76 -1.32 -9.16 -27.15
CA PRO A 76 -1.90 -10.50 -27.10
C PRO A 76 -1.16 -11.46 -26.13
N PHE A 77 -0.11 -11.00 -25.44
CA PHE A 77 0.64 -11.79 -24.48
C PHE A 77 0.83 -11.00 -23.19
N HIS A 78 0.64 -11.66 -22.06
CA HIS A 78 0.78 -11.07 -20.73
C HIS A 78 1.63 -11.98 -19.85
N ALA A 79 2.72 -11.44 -19.28
CA ALA A 79 3.68 -12.23 -18.51
C ALA A 79 3.64 -11.91 -17.03
N ILE A 80 3.77 -12.96 -16.22
CA ILE A 80 3.88 -12.91 -14.75
C ILE A 80 5.01 -13.84 -14.28
N MET A 81 5.46 -13.62 -13.05
CA MET A 81 6.34 -14.51 -12.32
C MET A 81 5.53 -15.39 -11.36
N VAL A 82 5.66 -16.71 -11.50
CA VAL A 82 5.07 -17.69 -10.59
C VAL A 82 6.17 -18.65 -10.16
N GLU A 83 6.41 -18.70 -8.86
CA GLU A 83 7.43 -19.52 -8.20
C GLU A 83 8.86 -19.32 -8.76
N GLY A 84 9.16 -18.09 -9.16
CA GLY A 84 10.43 -17.72 -9.80
C GLY A 84 10.56 -18.20 -11.25
N GLN A 85 9.48 -18.63 -11.88
CA GLN A 85 9.39 -18.94 -13.30
C GLN A 85 8.52 -17.91 -14.02
N LYS A 86 8.90 -17.53 -15.24
CA LYS A 86 8.09 -16.65 -16.09
C LYS A 86 6.97 -17.50 -16.71
N VAL A 87 5.73 -17.11 -16.48
CA VAL A 87 4.53 -17.67 -17.11
C VAL A 87 3.97 -16.62 -18.06
N VAL A 88 3.68 -17.00 -19.30
CA VAL A 88 3.13 -16.10 -20.32
C VAL A 88 1.75 -16.61 -20.71
N LEU A 89 0.73 -15.79 -20.46
CA LEU A 89 -0.63 -16.02 -20.91
C LEU A 89 -0.83 -15.42 -22.30
N ARG A 90 -1.74 -16.00 -23.09
CA ARG A 90 -1.94 -15.65 -24.51
C ARG A 90 -3.41 -15.39 -24.86
N ASP A 91 -3.64 -14.45 -25.76
CA ASP A 91 -4.94 -14.02 -26.34
C ASP A 91 -4.76 -13.89 -27.88
N ASP A 92 -4.23 -14.94 -28.53
CA ASP A 92 -3.82 -14.98 -29.94
C ASP A 92 -4.51 -16.08 -30.79
N GLY A 93 -5.50 -16.76 -30.23
CA GLY A 93 -6.32 -17.82 -30.82
C GLY A 93 -5.56 -19.12 -31.07
N LYS A 94 -4.56 -19.43 -30.23
CA LYS A 94 -3.73 -20.63 -30.38
C LYS A 94 -3.49 -21.33 -29.04
N GLU A 95 -3.17 -22.62 -29.13
CA GLU A 95 -2.78 -23.47 -27.99
C GLU A 95 -3.81 -23.48 -26.87
N ALA A 96 -3.52 -22.85 -25.72
CA ALA A 96 -4.43 -22.76 -24.59
C ALA A 96 -5.57 -21.75 -24.83
N ASP A 97 -5.39 -20.86 -25.80
CA ASP A 97 -6.38 -19.84 -26.13
C ASP A 97 -7.20 -20.23 -27.36
N ALA A 98 -8.52 -20.12 -27.23
CA ALA A 98 -9.48 -20.54 -28.24
C ALA A 98 -9.82 -19.42 -29.23
N VAL A 99 -9.81 -18.15 -28.80
CA VAL A 99 -10.33 -17.02 -29.59
C VAL A 99 -9.40 -15.82 -29.45
N ALA A 100 -8.79 -15.40 -30.56
CA ALA A 100 -7.87 -14.26 -30.54
C ALA A 100 -8.57 -12.92 -30.28
N GLY A 101 -8.03 -12.14 -29.36
CA GLY A 101 -8.40 -10.75 -29.08
C GLY A 101 -9.72 -10.60 -28.33
N ASP A 102 -10.15 -11.62 -27.60
CA ASP A 102 -11.39 -11.62 -26.82
C ASP A 102 -11.19 -11.19 -25.36
N LYS A 103 -9.94 -10.86 -24.98
CA LYS A 103 -9.51 -10.49 -23.63
C LYS A 103 -9.50 -11.65 -22.63
N ILE A 104 -9.58 -12.89 -23.09
CA ILE A 104 -9.42 -14.10 -22.29
C ILE A 104 -8.00 -14.65 -22.50
N TYR A 105 -7.09 -14.22 -21.64
CA TYR A 105 -5.71 -14.69 -21.65
C TYR A 105 -5.63 -16.09 -21.06
N SER A 106 -5.10 -17.03 -21.82
CA SER A 106 -5.08 -18.44 -21.45
C SER A 106 -3.67 -19.01 -21.30
N VAL A 107 -3.49 -20.02 -20.43
CA VAL A 107 -2.20 -20.71 -20.27
C VAL A 107 -2.38 -22.15 -19.78
N TYR A 108 -1.58 -23.09 -20.33
CA TYR A 108 -1.49 -24.45 -19.82
C TYR A 108 -0.68 -24.50 -18.52
N ALA A 109 -1.13 -25.30 -17.55
CA ALA A 109 -0.41 -25.50 -16.31
C ALA A 109 -0.56 -26.93 -15.78
N THR A 110 0.23 -27.26 -14.75
CA THR A 110 0.15 -28.53 -14.03
C THR A 110 -0.31 -28.29 -12.61
N GLU A 111 -1.40 -28.95 -12.20
CA GLU A 111 -2.01 -28.85 -10.88
C GLU A 111 -2.21 -30.25 -10.25
N ASP A 112 -2.02 -30.36 -8.93
CA ASP A 112 -2.55 -31.52 -8.18
C ASP A 112 -4.04 -31.27 -7.90
N ILE A 113 -4.91 -31.91 -8.68
CA ILE A 113 -6.36 -31.72 -8.61
C ILE A 113 -6.90 -31.98 -7.19
N GLY A 114 -6.35 -32.98 -6.49
CA GLY A 114 -6.80 -33.33 -5.14
C GLY A 114 -6.42 -32.25 -4.12
N GLN A 115 -5.17 -31.76 -4.19
CA GLN A 115 -4.72 -30.67 -3.33
C GLN A 115 -5.42 -29.35 -3.66
N PHE A 116 -5.62 -29.03 -4.94
CA PHE A 116 -6.35 -27.84 -5.39
C PHE A 116 -7.79 -27.84 -4.86
N SER A 117 -8.49 -28.94 -5.06
CA SER A 117 -9.87 -29.10 -4.62
C SER A 117 -10.00 -29.00 -3.10
N GLU A 118 -9.05 -29.55 -2.34
CA GLU A 118 -9.03 -29.43 -0.88
C GLU A 118 -8.70 -28.02 -0.40
N GLU A 119 -7.72 -27.34 -1.01
CA GLU A 119 -7.34 -25.98 -0.64
C GLU A 119 -8.48 -24.98 -0.90
N MET A 120 -9.12 -25.04 -2.08
CA MET A 120 -10.23 -24.15 -2.42
C MET A 120 -11.45 -24.37 -1.52
N ARG A 121 -11.77 -25.63 -1.17
CA ARG A 121 -12.82 -25.92 -0.18
C ARG A 121 -12.51 -25.35 1.19
N GLN A 122 -11.28 -25.57 1.69
CA GLN A 122 -10.90 -25.05 3.01
C GLN A 122 -10.99 -23.52 3.05
N ARG A 123 -10.52 -22.83 2.00
CA ARG A 123 -10.65 -21.38 1.88
C ARG A 123 -12.12 -20.94 1.85
N GLN A 124 -12.92 -21.58 1.01
CA GLN A 124 -14.37 -21.33 0.90
C GLN A 124 -15.06 -21.49 2.26
N ASP A 125 -14.85 -22.60 2.96
CA ASP A 125 -15.47 -22.87 4.26
C ASP A 125 -15.09 -21.81 5.32
N LEU A 126 -13.82 -21.38 5.35
CA LEU A 126 -13.35 -20.35 6.28
C LEU A 126 -13.99 -18.99 6.00
N ILE A 127 -14.13 -18.61 4.72
CA ILE A 127 -14.74 -17.36 4.30
C ILE A 127 -16.25 -17.37 4.59
N VAL A 128 -16.95 -18.41 4.13
CA VAL A 128 -18.42 -18.52 4.24
C VAL A 128 -18.87 -18.66 5.69
N SER A 129 -18.07 -19.31 6.55
CA SER A 129 -18.35 -19.37 8.00
C SER A 129 -18.01 -18.06 8.74
N GLY A 130 -17.39 -17.08 8.09
CA GLY A 130 -16.95 -15.82 8.71
C GLY A 130 -15.72 -15.96 9.61
N GLN A 131 -15.03 -17.10 9.58
CA GLN A 131 -13.78 -17.30 10.33
C GLN A 131 -12.63 -16.48 9.73
N VAL A 132 -12.66 -16.25 8.41
CA VAL A 132 -11.72 -15.37 7.72
C VAL A 132 -12.49 -14.27 7.00
N PRO A 133 -12.21 -12.98 7.28
CA PRO A 133 -12.87 -11.88 6.59
C PRO A 133 -12.35 -11.75 5.15
N VAL A 134 -13.25 -11.35 4.26
CA VAL A 134 -12.91 -10.86 2.91
C VAL A 134 -12.82 -9.35 2.96
N PHE A 135 -11.86 -8.78 2.24
CA PHE A 135 -11.71 -7.34 2.10
C PHE A 135 -11.92 -6.93 0.65
N LYS A 136 -12.56 -5.77 0.45
CA LYS A 136 -12.55 -5.04 -0.82
C LYS A 136 -11.88 -3.70 -0.57
N GLY A 137 -10.66 -3.54 -1.06
CA GLY A 137 -9.79 -2.44 -0.67
C GLY A 137 -9.58 -2.42 0.84
N ARG A 138 -9.96 -1.32 1.50
CA ARG A 138 -9.80 -1.11 2.95
C ARG A 138 -11.03 -1.54 3.76
N SER A 139 -12.12 -1.92 3.11
CA SER A 139 -13.39 -2.26 3.76
C SER A 139 -13.56 -3.76 3.89
N MET A 140 -13.95 -4.22 5.08
CA MET A 140 -14.40 -5.59 5.32
C MET A 140 -15.74 -5.82 4.64
N VAL A 141 -15.82 -6.92 3.91
CA VAL A 141 -17.01 -7.39 3.24
C VAL A 141 -17.88 -8.19 4.23
N ASP A 142 -19.17 -7.89 4.27
CA ASP A 142 -20.12 -8.62 5.10
C ASP A 142 -20.29 -10.06 4.61
N VAL A 143 -20.43 -11.02 5.53
CA VAL A 143 -20.67 -12.44 5.23
C VAL A 143 -21.99 -12.67 4.48
N SER A 144 -22.97 -11.78 4.63
CA SER A 144 -24.22 -11.82 3.87
C SER A 144 -24.14 -11.11 2.52
N SER A 145 -22.98 -10.55 2.15
CA SER A 145 -22.83 -9.81 0.90
C SER A 145 -22.93 -10.72 -0.33
N PRO A 146 -23.32 -10.18 -1.49
CA PRO A 146 -23.28 -10.92 -2.76
C PRO A 146 -21.90 -11.51 -3.10
N ILE A 147 -20.81 -10.87 -2.66
CA ILE A 147 -19.44 -11.35 -2.89
C ILE A 147 -19.22 -12.69 -2.17
N VAL A 148 -19.61 -12.78 -0.89
CA VAL A 148 -19.46 -14.02 -0.12
C VAL A 148 -20.46 -15.09 -0.59
N GLN A 149 -21.65 -14.68 -1.03
CA GLN A 149 -22.61 -15.62 -1.65
C GLN A 149 -22.10 -16.20 -2.97
N ASP A 150 -21.41 -15.41 -3.80
CA ASP A 150 -20.78 -15.90 -5.02
C ASP A 150 -19.71 -16.96 -4.72
N ILE A 151 -18.89 -16.74 -3.69
CA ILE A 151 -17.94 -17.74 -3.18
C ILE A 151 -18.67 -18.99 -2.70
N ALA A 152 -19.76 -18.85 -1.92
CA ALA A 152 -20.52 -19.98 -1.39
C ALA A 152 -21.18 -20.86 -2.46
N ASN A 153 -21.50 -20.28 -3.62
CA ASN A 153 -22.17 -20.98 -4.72
C ASN A 153 -21.22 -21.85 -5.57
N GLN A 154 -19.90 -21.71 -5.40
CA GLN A 154 -18.92 -22.52 -6.12
C GLN A 154 -18.88 -23.97 -5.57
N ASP A 155 -18.79 -24.97 -6.44
CA ASP A 155 -18.70 -26.38 -6.03
C ASP A 155 -17.29 -26.94 -6.28
N PHE A 156 -16.39 -26.68 -5.33
CA PHE A 156 -15.03 -27.23 -5.37
C PHE A 156 -14.97 -28.73 -5.00
N SER A 157 -16.08 -29.37 -4.62
CA SER A 157 -16.13 -30.81 -4.30
C SER A 157 -16.19 -31.72 -5.53
N ARG A 158 -16.53 -31.16 -6.69
CA ARG A 158 -16.75 -31.90 -7.94
C ARG A 158 -15.69 -31.66 -9.00
N ILE A 159 -14.52 -31.16 -8.61
CA ILE A 159 -13.41 -30.98 -9.54
C ILE A 159 -12.92 -32.35 -10.00
N THR A 160 -13.08 -32.64 -11.28
CA THR A 160 -12.70 -33.91 -11.92
C THR A 160 -12.10 -33.64 -13.30
N PRO A 161 -11.33 -34.57 -13.88
CA PRO A 161 -10.87 -34.41 -15.27
C PRO A 161 -12.05 -34.14 -16.22
N GLY A 162 -11.96 -33.06 -16.99
CA GLY A 162 -13.00 -32.55 -17.88
C GLY A 162 -13.97 -31.53 -17.27
N SER A 163 -13.82 -31.17 -15.98
CA SER A 163 -14.63 -30.12 -15.35
C SER A 163 -14.00 -28.74 -15.48
N THR A 164 -14.84 -27.71 -15.40
CA THR A 164 -14.41 -26.32 -15.35
C THR A 164 -14.94 -25.67 -14.08
N VAL A 165 -14.15 -24.80 -13.45
CA VAL A 165 -14.54 -24.10 -12.23
C VAL A 165 -14.14 -22.63 -12.27
N ASN A 166 -15.02 -21.75 -11.78
CA ASN A 166 -14.69 -20.34 -11.58
C ASN A 166 -13.98 -20.18 -10.22
N LEU A 167 -12.93 -19.35 -10.19
CA LEU A 167 -12.26 -18.90 -8.99
C LEU A 167 -12.61 -17.42 -8.71
N PRO A 168 -13.59 -17.16 -7.83
CA PRO A 168 -13.89 -15.78 -7.42
C PRO A 168 -12.63 -15.11 -6.85
N LEU A 169 -12.24 -13.96 -7.41
CA LEU A 169 -11.01 -13.24 -7.01
C LEU A 169 -10.96 -12.92 -5.52
N ALA A 170 -12.12 -12.62 -4.93
CA ALA A 170 -12.26 -12.34 -3.50
C ALA A 170 -11.85 -13.52 -2.59
N MET A 171 -11.79 -14.75 -3.13
CA MET A 171 -11.32 -15.95 -2.43
C MET A 171 -9.78 -16.11 -2.49
N LEU A 172 -9.12 -15.46 -3.45
CA LEU A 172 -7.69 -15.59 -3.72
C LEU A 172 -6.82 -14.62 -2.90
N GLY A 173 -7.45 -13.78 -2.08
CA GLY A 173 -6.75 -12.90 -1.14
C GLY A 173 -6.04 -13.66 0.00
N PRO A 174 -5.32 -12.93 0.86
CA PRO A 174 -4.62 -13.53 1.99
C PRO A 174 -5.62 -14.18 2.96
N VAL A 175 -5.49 -15.49 3.15
CA VAL A 175 -6.25 -16.25 4.15
C VAL A 175 -5.23 -16.71 5.18
N ALA A 176 -5.27 -16.16 6.39
CA ALA A 176 -4.48 -16.74 7.47
C ALA A 176 -4.99 -18.15 7.69
N ALA A 177 -4.12 -19.14 7.53
CA ALA A 177 -4.42 -20.50 7.92
C ALA A 177 -4.80 -20.48 9.40
N THR A 178 -6.08 -20.63 9.71
CA THR A 178 -6.51 -20.88 11.08
C THR A 178 -5.80 -22.15 11.56
N ALA A 179 -5.48 -22.20 12.85
CA ALA A 179 -4.51 -23.13 13.44
C ALA A 179 -4.78 -24.64 13.28
N ASN A 180 -5.81 -25.05 12.52
CA ASN A 180 -6.28 -26.43 12.40
C ASN A 180 -6.05 -27.09 11.02
N GLY A 181 -5.41 -26.41 10.05
CA GLY A 181 -5.08 -27.00 8.75
C GLY A 181 -3.97 -28.05 8.82
N LYS A 182 -4.23 -29.27 8.32
CA LYS A 182 -3.29 -30.41 8.35
C LYS A 182 -2.05 -30.26 7.46
N ASN A 183 -1.95 -29.18 6.68
CA ASN A 183 -0.83 -28.85 5.80
C ASN A 183 -0.05 -27.61 6.29
N LYS A 184 0.03 -27.40 7.61
CA LYS A 184 0.87 -26.32 8.15
C LYS A 184 2.33 -26.69 8.00
N VAL A 185 3.07 -25.98 7.13
CA VAL A 185 4.49 -25.73 7.43
C VAL A 185 4.46 -24.93 8.72
N ALA A 186 5.06 -25.42 9.80
CA ALA A 186 5.05 -24.72 11.10
C ALA A 186 5.66 -23.33 10.94
N SER A 187 4.82 -22.33 10.67
CA SER A 187 5.21 -20.93 10.51
C SER A 187 5.02 -20.18 11.82
N VAL A 188 5.92 -19.23 12.04
CA VAL A 188 5.83 -18.29 13.15
C VAL A 188 4.59 -17.42 12.94
N PRO A 189 3.67 -17.32 13.91
CA PRO A 189 2.52 -16.43 13.79
C PRO A 189 2.98 -14.98 13.76
N VAL A 190 2.36 -14.16 12.91
CA VAL A 190 2.52 -12.71 12.91
C VAL A 190 1.60 -12.12 13.97
N LEU A 191 2.15 -11.55 15.04
CA LEU A 191 1.41 -10.79 16.04
C LEU A 191 1.47 -9.30 15.72
N VAL A 192 0.31 -8.63 15.78
CA VAL A 192 0.18 -7.22 15.39
C VAL A 192 1.08 -6.31 16.22
N ASP A 193 1.03 -6.45 17.54
CA ASP A 193 1.76 -5.66 18.54
C ASP A 193 3.28 -5.96 18.57
N HIS A 194 3.72 -7.08 17.99
CA HIS A 194 5.13 -7.47 17.92
C HIS A 194 5.78 -7.11 16.57
N SER A 195 5.02 -7.23 15.46
CA SER A 195 5.62 -7.29 14.13
C SER A 195 5.03 -6.31 13.12
N LEU A 196 3.88 -5.66 13.41
CA LEU A 196 3.19 -4.76 12.49
C LEU A 196 3.01 -3.35 13.02
N PHE A 197 2.54 -3.20 14.26
CA PHE A 197 2.19 -1.92 14.84
C PHE A 197 2.59 -1.91 16.31
N ILE A 198 3.84 -1.52 16.56
CA ILE A 198 4.49 -1.64 17.88
C ILE A 198 4.31 -0.32 18.64
N THR A 199 3.53 -0.34 19.71
CA THR A 199 3.27 0.81 20.60
C THR A 199 3.52 0.50 22.08
N ASP A 200 4.08 -0.67 22.39
CA ASP A 200 4.33 -1.08 23.77
C ASP A 200 5.41 -0.20 24.43
N PRO A 201 5.17 0.35 25.64
CA PRO A 201 6.11 1.21 26.35
C PRO A 201 7.51 0.62 26.55
N LYS A 202 7.64 -0.70 26.65
CA LYS A 202 8.96 -1.36 26.77
C LYS A 202 9.81 -1.25 25.51
N VAL A 203 9.21 -0.79 24.41
CA VAL A 203 9.88 -0.50 23.14
C VAL A 203 9.95 1.00 22.91
N ILE A 204 8.80 1.69 22.93
CA ILE A 204 8.73 3.11 22.57
C ILE A 204 9.33 4.02 23.64
N GLU A 205 9.55 3.51 24.85
CA GLU A 205 10.24 4.19 25.95
C GLU A 205 11.50 3.43 26.43
N ASP A 206 12.08 2.55 25.58
CA ASP A 206 13.34 1.86 25.88
C ASP A 206 14.48 2.88 26.06
N PRO A 207 15.04 3.06 27.28
CA PRO A 207 15.94 4.17 27.59
C PRO A 207 17.29 4.09 26.86
N LYS A 208 17.61 2.95 26.23
CA LYS A 208 18.81 2.79 25.41
C LYS A 208 18.57 3.27 23.98
N ARG A 209 17.37 3.06 23.43
CA ARG A 209 17.03 3.27 22.01
C ARG A 209 16.23 4.52 21.74
N THR A 210 15.43 4.96 22.70
CA THR A 210 14.54 6.11 22.56
C THR A 210 14.92 7.23 23.52
N TYR A 211 14.27 8.37 23.31
CA TYR A 211 14.40 9.56 24.13
C TYR A 211 13.02 10.16 24.29
N ASP A 212 12.68 10.49 25.53
CA ASP A 212 11.49 11.23 25.90
C ASP A 212 11.97 12.48 26.65
N PRO A 213 11.63 13.70 26.20
CA PRO A 213 12.05 14.93 26.87
C PRO A 213 11.52 15.07 28.30
N CYS A 214 10.51 14.28 28.68
CA CYS A 214 9.90 14.29 30.01
C CYS A 214 10.50 13.26 30.97
N THR A 215 10.84 12.07 30.47
CA THR A 215 11.30 10.95 31.30
C THR A 215 12.78 10.60 31.08
N GLY A 216 13.41 11.17 30.05
CA GLY A 216 14.81 10.98 29.71
C GLY A 216 15.03 9.85 28.70
N GLY A 217 16.16 9.15 28.83
CA GLY A 217 16.61 8.12 27.89
C GLY A 217 17.92 8.48 27.22
N ASN A 218 18.15 7.98 26.01
CA ASN A 218 19.35 8.23 25.24
C ASN A 218 19.03 9.19 24.08
N PRO A 219 19.41 10.48 24.15
CA PRO A 219 19.19 11.45 23.06
C PRO A 219 19.80 11.06 21.71
N ASN A 220 20.73 10.09 21.71
CA ASN A 220 21.38 9.55 20.51
C ASN A 220 20.99 8.08 20.26
N GLY A 221 19.87 7.62 20.83
CA GLY A 221 19.39 6.26 20.61
C GLY A 221 18.95 6.08 19.15
N PRO A 222 19.11 4.87 18.56
CA PRO A 222 18.80 4.57 17.16
C PRO A 222 17.36 4.86 16.74
N HIS A 223 16.41 4.91 17.68
CA HIS A 223 14.99 5.16 17.41
C HIS A 223 14.54 6.56 17.85
N THR A 224 15.49 7.47 18.11
CA THR A 224 15.18 8.87 18.45
C THR A 224 14.93 9.69 17.20
N PHE A 225 14.09 10.72 17.33
CA PHE A 225 13.89 11.71 16.27
C PHE A 225 15.22 12.33 15.81
N TRP A 226 16.11 12.62 16.77
CA TRP A 226 17.42 13.21 16.49
C TRP A 226 18.33 12.29 15.69
N GLU A 227 18.54 11.05 16.13
CA GLU A 227 19.44 10.11 15.43
C GLU A 227 18.92 9.77 14.04
N ILE A 228 17.62 9.52 13.90
CA ILE A 228 17.01 9.26 12.59
C ILE A 228 17.20 10.47 11.65
N SER A 229 17.05 11.70 12.17
CA SER A 229 17.33 12.92 11.40
C SER A 229 18.80 13.11 11.07
N ARG A 230 19.72 12.72 11.98
CA ARG A 230 21.17 12.68 11.74
C ARG A 230 21.49 11.75 10.57
N GLN A 231 20.88 10.57 10.52
CA GLN A 231 21.07 9.64 9.40
C GLN A 231 20.55 10.19 8.08
N MET A 232 19.46 10.98 8.07
CA MET A 232 19.01 11.70 6.86
C MET A 232 19.93 12.86 6.47
N ALA A 233 20.55 13.53 7.45
CA ALA A 233 21.49 14.63 7.22
C ALA A 233 22.88 14.14 6.76
N SER A 234 23.19 12.85 6.91
CA SER A 234 24.47 12.25 6.58
C SER A 234 24.58 11.96 5.08
N LEU A 235 25.56 12.54 4.38
CA LEU A 235 25.66 12.42 2.92
C LEU A 235 26.05 11.01 2.45
N ASN A 236 26.81 10.28 3.27
CA ASN A 236 27.26 8.90 3.01
C ASN A 236 27.66 8.24 4.35
N PRO A 237 27.71 6.90 4.42
CA PRO A 237 28.02 6.18 5.66
C PRO A 237 29.44 6.41 6.20
N GLY A 238 30.37 6.92 5.39
CA GLY A 238 31.73 7.26 5.82
C GLY A 238 31.85 8.61 6.54
N SER A 239 30.78 9.43 6.53
CA SER A 239 30.76 10.77 7.11
C SER A 239 29.39 11.07 7.71
N ILE A 240 29.08 10.41 8.82
CA ILE A 240 27.86 10.67 9.59
C ILE A 240 27.84 12.12 10.09
N ALA A 241 26.68 12.77 9.95
CA ALA A 241 26.49 14.17 10.32
C ALA A 241 26.76 14.41 11.82
N THR A 242 27.42 15.53 12.10
CA THR A 242 27.61 16.04 13.46
C THR A 242 26.31 16.64 14.03
N ASP A 243 26.29 16.96 15.32
CA ASP A 243 25.14 17.63 15.96
C ASP A 243 24.82 18.99 15.33
N ILE A 244 25.85 19.77 14.97
CA ILE A 244 25.66 21.07 14.33
C ILE A 244 25.02 20.88 12.94
N GLN A 245 25.50 19.91 12.16
CA GLN A 245 24.93 19.62 10.84
C GLN A 245 23.49 19.08 10.94
N THR A 246 23.20 18.28 11.96
CA THR A 246 21.85 17.76 12.24
C THR A 246 20.90 18.89 12.66
N SER A 247 21.38 19.81 13.52
CA SER A 247 20.67 21.05 13.87
C SER A 247 20.36 21.88 12.63
N ASP A 248 21.36 22.14 11.78
CA ASP A 248 21.18 22.93 10.55
C ASP A 248 20.18 22.28 9.59
N PHE A 249 20.21 20.95 9.47
CA PHE A 249 19.26 20.18 8.66
C PHE A 249 17.82 20.39 9.15
N LEU A 250 17.59 20.19 10.45
CA LEU A 250 16.27 20.30 11.05
C LEU A 250 15.76 21.75 11.11
N ARG A 251 16.66 22.70 11.33
CA ARG A 251 16.33 24.13 11.33
C ARG A 251 15.84 24.58 9.97
N LYS A 252 16.49 24.16 8.88
CA LYS A 252 16.04 24.47 7.50
C LYS A 252 14.66 23.91 7.17
N TRP A 253 14.35 22.71 7.68
CA TRP A 253 13.01 22.15 7.58
C TRP A 253 12.02 23.05 8.32
N LEU A 254 12.20 23.27 9.63
CA LEU A 254 11.28 24.08 10.44
C LEU A 254 11.13 25.53 9.95
N ASP A 255 12.21 26.16 9.48
CA ASP A 255 12.18 27.53 8.98
C ASP A 255 11.31 27.69 7.73
N SER A 256 11.04 26.61 6.98
CA SER A 256 10.17 26.67 5.80
C SER A 256 8.72 27.06 6.15
N TRP A 257 8.30 26.86 7.40
CA TRP A 257 6.97 27.23 7.89
C TRP A 257 6.79 28.74 8.06
N PHE A 258 7.86 29.55 8.05
CA PHE A 258 7.73 31.01 8.10
C PHE A 258 7.33 31.64 6.77
N PHE A 259 7.31 30.84 5.70
CA PHE A 259 7.06 31.30 4.35
C PHE A 259 5.82 30.63 3.77
N ASP A 260 5.14 31.35 2.88
CA ASP A 260 4.13 30.75 2.03
C ASP A 260 4.84 29.90 0.96
N ILE A 261 4.41 28.66 0.79
CA ILE A 261 4.95 27.74 -0.20
C ILE A 261 3.84 27.41 -1.18
N THR A 262 4.12 27.48 -2.48
CA THR A 262 3.19 27.04 -3.52
C THR A 262 3.76 25.79 -4.17
N GLU A 263 3.01 24.70 -4.11
CA GLU A 263 3.35 23.43 -4.76
C GLU A 263 2.16 22.98 -5.60
N ASN A 264 2.40 22.62 -6.85
CA ASN A 264 1.36 22.37 -7.85
C ASN A 264 0.22 23.43 -7.86
N SER A 265 0.57 24.71 -7.76
CA SER A 265 -0.37 25.86 -7.65
C SER A 265 -1.30 25.86 -6.42
N ASP A 266 -1.13 24.92 -5.50
CA ASP A 266 -1.81 24.93 -4.21
C ASP A 266 -0.95 25.66 -3.17
N LEU A 267 -1.55 26.67 -2.54
CA LEU A 267 -0.89 27.53 -1.55
C LEU A 267 -0.90 26.86 -0.17
N VAL A 268 0.29 26.58 0.35
CA VAL A 268 0.54 26.22 1.75
C VAL A 268 0.92 27.50 2.50
N LYS A 269 -0.06 28.07 3.22
CA LYS A 269 0.15 29.27 4.05
C LYS A 269 1.20 29.03 5.14
N LYS A 270 2.01 30.05 5.42
CA LYS A 270 2.93 30.10 6.55
C LYS A 270 2.24 29.86 7.90
N ARG A 271 2.98 29.29 8.83
CA ARG A 271 2.56 28.87 10.18
C ARG A 271 3.61 29.33 11.21
N PRO A 272 3.59 30.61 11.61
CA PRO A 272 4.64 31.20 12.46
C PRO A 272 4.70 30.63 13.88
N LEU A 273 3.66 29.90 14.34
CA LEU A 273 3.67 29.21 15.64
C LEU A 273 4.73 28.11 15.73
N VAL A 274 5.32 27.69 14.61
CA VAL A 274 6.51 26.80 14.59
C VAL A 274 7.66 27.38 15.43
N ALA A 275 7.73 28.71 15.60
CA ALA A 275 8.72 29.38 16.43
C ALA A 275 8.73 28.85 17.88
N ASN A 276 7.57 28.44 18.41
CA ASN A 276 7.48 27.89 19.77
C ASN A 276 8.18 26.53 19.87
N ILE A 277 8.04 25.68 18.83
CA ILE A 277 8.73 24.39 18.74
C ILE A 277 10.24 24.62 18.67
N ILE A 278 10.67 25.53 17.78
CA ILE A 278 12.09 25.89 17.63
C ILE A 278 12.67 26.36 18.97
N GLN A 279 12.04 27.35 19.61
CA GLN A 279 12.53 27.92 20.88
C GLN A 279 12.63 26.89 21.99
N SER A 280 11.69 25.93 22.06
CA SER A 280 11.73 24.85 23.05
C SER A 280 12.89 23.87 22.85
N TRP A 281 13.47 23.82 21.66
CA TRP A 281 14.48 22.84 21.24
C TRP A 281 15.90 23.44 21.14
N GLU A 282 16.03 24.77 21.17
CA GLU A 282 17.34 25.42 21.14
C GLU A 282 18.12 25.18 22.45
N ALA A 283 19.44 24.95 22.35
CA ALA A 283 20.32 24.80 23.51
C ALA A 283 20.34 26.06 24.41
N PHE A 284 20.14 27.21 23.79
CA PHE A 284 19.97 28.54 24.38
C PHE A 284 19.23 29.41 23.36
N PRO A 285 18.55 30.51 23.76
CA PRO A 285 17.77 31.31 22.83
C PRO A 285 18.56 31.79 21.60
N GLY A 286 18.09 31.43 20.40
CA GLY A 286 18.72 31.70 19.11
C GLY A 286 19.92 30.82 18.76
N GLY A 287 20.20 29.79 19.56
CA GLY A 287 21.28 28.83 19.36
C GLY A 287 20.94 27.66 18.43
N PRO A 288 21.86 26.69 18.29
CA PRO A 288 21.57 25.44 17.58
C PRO A 288 20.52 24.61 18.34
N LEU A 289 19.83 23.73 17.62
CA LEU A 289 18.97 22.70 18.22
C LEU A 289 19.84 21.67 18.96
N ASP A 290 19.36 21.19 20.10
CA ASP A 290 20.09 20.22 20.94
C ASP A 290 19.37 18.85 20.96
N PRO A 291 20.06 17.72 20.76
CA PRO A 291 19.46 16.39 20.94
C PRO A 291 18.78 16.21 22.31
N LYS A 292 19.31 16.83 23.36
CA LYS A 292 18.74 16.75 24.73
C LYS A 292 17.49 17.61 24.90
N GLN A 293 17.20 18.51 23.97
CA GLN A 293 16.00 19.35 24.02
C GLN A 293 14.99 18.94 22.95
N THR A 294 15.19 17.81 22.26
CA THR A 294 14.29 17.34 21.21
C THR A 294 12.86 17.15 21.74
N PRO A 295 11.86 17.91 21.25
CA PRO A 295 10.51 17.90 21.78
C PRO A 295 9.65 16.80 21.14
N PHE A 296 10.27 15.71 20.67
CA PHE A 296 9.62 14.63 19.95
C PHE A 296 9.96 13.29 20.60
N LYS A 297 8.95 12.59 21.13
CA LYS A 297 9.08 11.21 21.61
C LYS A 297 8.51 10.23 20.60
N LEU A 298 9.10 9.03 20.54
CA LEU A 298 8.58 7.93 19.73
C LEU A 298 7.26 7.42 20.33
N ILE A 299 6.26 7.17 19.49
CA ILE A 299 4.98 6.59 19.93
C ILE A 299 4.58 5.35 19.13
N ALA A 300 5.18 5.11 17.96
CA ALA A 300 4.99 3.85 17.23
C ALA A 300 6.14 3.54 16.27
N ILE A 301 6.40 2.25 16.09
CA ILE A 301 7.13 1.69 14.95
C ILE A 301 6.15 0.83 14.16
N VAL A 302 5.96 1.13 12.88
CA VAL A 302 4.96 0.47 12.03
C VAL A 302 5.65 -0.22 10.87
N ASN A 303 5.45 -1.52 10.74
CA ASN A 303 5.87 -2.30 9.58
C ASN A 303 4.72 -2.35 8.57
N ARG A 304 4.99 -1.83 7.37
CA ARG A 304 4.07 -1.72 6.23
C ARG A 304 4.60 -2.53 5.05
N MET A 305 5.10 -3.73 5.31
CA MET A 305 5.47 -4.68 4.26
C MET A 305 4.27 -5.11 3.40
N ASP A 306 3.04 -4.82 3.84
CA ASP A 306 1.82 -4.94 3.02
C ASP A 306 1.74 -3.96 1.85
N LEU A 307 2.62 -2.96 1.79
CA LEU A 307 2.78 -2.05 0.65
C LEU A 307 3.74 -2.59 -0.42
N ARG A 308 4.35 -3.77 -0.19
CA ARG A 308 5.20 -4.41 -1.21
C ARG A 308 4.39 -4.61 -2.50
N GLY A 309 5.04 -4.49 -3.64
CA GLY A 309 4.41 -4.76 -4.92
C GLY A 309 3.96 -6.22 -5.07
N ASN A 310 3.00 -6.46 -5.97
CA ASN A 310 2.60 -7.78 -6.41
C ASN A 310 3.83 -8.52 -6.95
N THR A 311 4.16 -9.59 -6.25
CA THR A 311 5.33 -10.42 -6.47
C THR A 311 5.31 -11.16 -7.82
N GLY A 312 4.13 -11.27 -8.43
CA GLY A 312 3.94 -11.77 -9.79
C GLY A 312 4.44 -10.82 -10.87
N TYR A 313 4.75 -9.57 -10.56
CA TYR A 313 5.24 -8.61 -11.53
C TYR A 313 6.64 -8.10 -11.19
N SER A 314 6.77 -7.45 -10.04
CA SER A 314 8.03 -6.83 -9.63
C SER A 314 8.05 -6.56 -8.13
N LEU A 315 9.25 -6.53 -7.57
CA LEU A 315 9.53 -6.10 -6.20
C LEU A 315 10.29 -4.77 -6.17
N THR A 316 9.97 -3.87 -7.11
CA THR A 316 10.47 -2.49 -7.12
C THR A 316 10.10 -1.73 -5.86
N ASP A 317 8.96 -2.09 -5.25
CA ASP A 317 8.58 -1.68 -3.90
C ASP A 317 8.53 -2.92 -2.99
N ALA A 318 9.30 -2.88 -1.92
CA ALA A 318 9.36 -3.97 -0.93
C ALA A 318 8.58 -3.63 0.36
N GLY A 319 7.79 -2.55 0.34
CA GLY A 319 7.03 -2.02 1.45
C GLY A 319 7.79 -0.97 2.26
N GLU A 320 7.23 -0.59 3.40
CA GLU A 320 7.75 0.52 4.21
C GLU A 320 7.92 0.17 5.69
N ILE A 321 8.80 0.88 6.39
CA ILE A 321 8.83 0.96 7.86
C ILE A 321 8.61 2.42 8.25
N ARG A 322 7.74 2.67 9.22
CA ARG A 322 7.41 4.03 9.68
C ARG A 322 7.76 4.22 11.14
N PHE A 323 8.29 5.40 11.46
CA PHE A 323 8.47 5.89 12.82
C PHE A 323 7.51 7.05 13.05
N VAL A 324 6.66 6.93 14.07
CA VAL A 324 5.72 7.98 14.44
C VAL A 324 6.22 8.66 15.70
N PHE A 325 6.55 9.94 15.57
CA PHE A 325 6.96 10.80 16.66
C PHE A 325 5.85 11.77 17.02
N GLN A 326 5.70 12.04 18.30
CA GLN A 326 4.73 12.98 18.81
C GLN A 326 5.44 14.19 19.42
N LEU A 327 4.97 15.40 19.06
CA LEU A 327 5.40 16.62 19.72
C LEU A 327 4.86 16.64 21.16
N ILE A 328 5.76 16.92 22.10
CA ILE A 328 5.42 17.04 23.52
C ILE A 328 6.05 18.33 24.06
N ASP A 329 5.29 19.01 24.91
CA ASP A 329 5.76 20.15 25.68
C ASP A 329 6.83 19.68 26.69
N ASN A 330 8.05 20.23 26.60
CA ASN A 330 9.14 19.94 27.52
C ASN A 330 9.03 20.69 28.87
N GLN A 331 8.03 21.56 29.04
CA GLN A 331 7.67 22.26 30.28
C GLN A 331 6.24 21.94 30.75
N GLY A 332 5.99 20.66 31.05
CA GLY A 332 4.69 20.22 31.57
C GLY A 332 4.27 18.86 31.06
N CYS A 333 4.95 18.36 30.02
CA CYS A 333 4.75 17.02 29.49
C CYS A 333 3.36 16.80 28.91
N PHE A 334 2.79 17.88 28.37
CA PHE A 334 1.50 17.84 27.70
C PHE A 334 1.69 17.46 26.22
N PRO A 335 0.91 16.49 25.73
CA PRO A 335 1.00 16.08 24.35
C PRO A 335 0.38 17.13 23.42
N HIS A 336 1.07 17.48 22.34
CA HIS A 336 0.51 18.28 21.27
C HIS A 336 -0.14 17.39 20.20
N ARG A 337 -1.21 17.88 19.55
CA ARG A 337 -1.81 17.24 18.37
C ARG A 337 -0.96 17.51 17.13
N PHE A 338 0.26 16.98 17.15
CA PHE A 338 1.24 17.07 16.08
C PHE A 338 2.08 15.79 16.07
N LEU A 339 1.94 15.04 14.99
CA LEU A 339 2.76 13.87 14.71
C LEU A 339 3.72 14.19 13.57
N ALA A 340 4.97 13.73 13.69
CA ALA A 340 5.92 13.63 12.60
C ALA A 340 6.13 12.16 12.27
N ILE A 341 5.89 11.77 11.02
CA ILE A 341 5.91 10.40 10.55
C ILE A 341 7.03 10.25 9.53
N PHE A 342 7.99 9.39 9.80
CA PHE A 342 9.13 9.17 8.91
C PHE A 342 8.92 7.82 8.24
N GLU A 343 8.73 7.83 6.92
CA GLU A 343 8.30 6.67 6.15
C GLU A 343 9.45 6.21 5.24
N TYR A 344 10.05 5.08 5.61
CA TYR A 344 11.23 4.54 4.94
C TYR A 344 10.85 3.40 4.01
N GLY A 345 11.27 3.48 2.75
CA GLY A 345 11.14 2.36 1.81
C GLY A 345 12.11 1.24 2.16
N ILE A 346 11.68 -0.01 1.98
CA ILE A 346 12.55 -1.17 2.15
C ILE A 346 13.36 -1.37 0.86
N ASN A 347 14.69 -1.30 0.95
CA ASN A 347 15.56 -1.50 -0.22
C ASN A 347 15.99 -2.97 -0.35
N MET A 348 15.04 -3.84 -0.73
CA MET A 348 15.27 -5.27 -0.93
C MET A 348 14.60 -5.75 -2.21
N PRO A 349 15.18 -5.47 -3.40
CA PRO A 349 14.53 -5.71 -4.69
C PRO A 349 14.49 -7.20 -5.08
N LYS A 350 15.13 -8.07 -4.29
CA LYS A 350 15.12 -9.52 -4.53
C LYS A 350 14.20 -10.21 -3.54
N CYS A 351 13.40 -11.13 -4.06
CA CYS A 351 12.42 -11.86 -3.27
C CYS A 351 13.01 -12.59 -2.06
N ASP A 352 14.12 -13.29 -2.25
CA ASP A 352 14.78 -14.04 -1.18
C ASP A 352 15.26 -13.12 -0.05
N GLN A 353 15.76 -11.93 -0.38
CA GLN A 353 16.15 -10.92 0.59
C GLN A 353 14.95 -10.40 1.38
N LEU A 354 13.88 -9.99 0.69
CA LEU A 354 12.67 -9.48 1.32
C LEU A 354 11.96 -10.55 2.18
N HIS A 355 11.86 -11.79 1.69
CA HIS A 355 11.25 -12.88 2.45
C HIS A 355 12.07 -13.24 3.69
N ASN A 356 13.40 -13.23 3.60
CA ASN A 356 14.25 -13.44 4.79
C ASN A 356 14.10 -12.30 5.80
N TYR A 357 13.87 -11.07 5.34
CA TYR A 357 13.57 -9.93 6.21
C TYR A 357 12.18 -10.05 6.86
N ALA A 358 11.17 -10.49 6.11
CA ALA A 358 9.84 -10.82 6.61
C ALA A 358 9.88 -11.87 7.72
N LEU A 359 10.63 -12.95 7.52
CA LEU A 359 10.79 -14.01 8.52
C LEU A 359 11.36 -13.48 9.84
N LYS A 360 12.38 -12.59 9.78
CA LYS A 360 12.95 -11.97 10.98
C LYS A 360 11.97 -11.01 11.68
N TRP A 361 11.14 -10.30 10.93
CA TRP A 361 10.04 -9.52 11.51
C TRP A 361 9.01 -10.42 12.18
N ALA A 362 8.67 -11.57 11.59
CA ALA A 362 7.78 -12.55 12.21
C ALA A 362 8.40 -13.16 13.47
N ASP A 363 9.71 -13.44 13.49
CA ASP A 363 10.42 -13.97 14.66
C ASP A 363 10.26 -13.11 15.92
N LEU A 364 10.03 -11.79 15.80
CA LEU A 364 9.70 -10.92 16.94
C LEU A 364 8.48 -11.44 17.73
N SER A 365 7.52 -12.07 17.07
CA SER A 365 6.31 -12.65 17.69
C SER A 365 6.61 -13.87 18.57
N THR A 366 7.84 -14.40 18.53
CA THR A 366 8.28 -15.49 19.41
C THR A 366 8.99 -14.99 20.67
N LEU A 367 9.29 -13.69 20.75
CA LEU A 367 10.05 -13.07 21.82
C LEU A 367 9.12 -12.22 22.69
N PRO A 368 9.27 -12.21 24.03
CA PRO A 368 8.51 -11.28 24.86
C PRO A 368 8.84 -9.82 24.51
N ILE A 369 7.82 -8.99 24.28
CA ILE A 369 8.01 -7.56 23.99
C ILE A 369 8.82 -6.90 25.11
N GLY A 370 9.83 -6.14 24.71
CA GLY A 370 10.71 -5.38 25.60
C GLY A 370 11.91 -6.16 26.14
N ASP A 371 11.98 -7.48 25.91
CA ASP A 371 13.16 -8.24 26.29
C ASP A 371 14.39 -7.77 25.49
N PRO A 372 15.62 -7.86 26.05
CA PRO A 372 16.82 -7.40 25.36
C PRO A 372 17.00 -8.02 23.97
N SER A 373 16.61 -9.29 23.77
CA SER A 373 16.63 -9.96 22.48
C SER A 373 15.59 -9.40 21.49
N TYR A 374 14.38 -9.10 21.95
CA TYR A 374 13.34 -8.48 21.13
C TYR A 374 13.81 -7.09 20.67
N ASN A 375 14.20 -6.23 21.62
CA ASN A 375 14.60 -4.85 21.30
C ASN A 375 15.87 -4.82 20.44
N SER A 376 16.80 -5.78 20.60
CA SER A 376 17.99 -5.90 19.73
C SER A 376 17.61 -6.34 18.32
N LEU A 377 16.73 -7.33 18.16
CA LEU A 377 16.28 -7.78 16.83
C LEU A 377 15.51 -6.66 16.12
N LEU A 378 14.62 -5.96 16.82
CA LEU A 378 13.88 -4.82 16.27
C LEU A 378 14.83 -3.69 15.83
N GLU A 379 15.86 -3.38 16.62
CA GLU A 379 16.92 -2.44 16.25
C GLU A 379 17.66 -2.88 14.97
N ASP A 380 18.06 -4.15 14.87
CA ASP A 380 18.74 -4.68 13.68
C ASP A 380 17.87 -4.62 12.41
N LEU A 381 16.57 -4.87 12.56
CA LEU A 381 15.58 -4.78 11.49
C LEU A 381 15.41 -3.33 11.03
N THR A 382 15.14 -2.43 11.96
CA THR A 382 14.94 -1.00 11.67
C THR A 382 16.20 -0.31 11.12
N ASN A 383 17.39 -0.72 11.58
CA ASN A 383 18.66 -0.24 11.04
C ASN A 383 18.86 -0.60 9.55
N GLN A 384 18.11 -1.55 8.98
CA GLN A 384 18.15 -1.82 7.54
C GLN A 384 17.58 -0.68 6.70
N VAL A 385 16.83 0.25 7.30
CA VAL A 385 16.22 1.37 6.59
C VAL A 385 16.62 2.73 7.15
N THR A 386 16.87 2.87 8.44
CA THR A 386 17.16 4.18 9.05
C THR A 386 18.57 4.68 8.79
N LEU A 387 19.55 3.78 8.73
CA LEU A 387 20.96 4.15 8.58
C LEU A 387 21.26 4.70 7.18
N CYS A 388 22.10 5.73 7.12
CA CYS A 388 22.71 6.20 5.88
C CYS A 388 23.52 5.08 5.20
N GLY A 389 23.48 5.01 3.87
CA GLY A 389 24.14 3.96 3.07
C GLY A 389 23.25 2.76 2.76
N LYS A 390 22.02 2.72 3.27
CA LYS A 390 21.08 1.62 3.02
C LYS A 390 20.39 1.70 1.67
N ASN A 391 20.37 2.88 1.03
CA ASN A 391 19.92 3.03 -0.34
C ASN A 391 20.79 4.02 -1.14
N PRO A 392 21.89 3.55 -1.76
CA PRO A 392 22.81 4.41 -2.51
C PRO A 392 22.20 5.15 -3.71
N SER A 393 21.03 4.74 -4.22
CA SER A 393 20.37 5.43 -5.35
C SER A 393 19.50 6.61 -4.92
N LYS A 394 19.29 6.80 -3.62
CA LYS A 394 18.49 7.90 -3.06
C LYS A 394 19.35 9.02 -2.52
N PRO A 395 18.79 10.24 -2.37
CA PRO A 395 19.48 11.35 -1.70
C PRO A 395 20.08 10.92 -0.35
N ASN A 396 21.33 11.32 -0.11
CA ASN A 396 22.08 11.03 1.13
C ASN A 396 22.19 9.54 1.45
N GLU A 397 22.09 8.68 0.42
CA GLU A 397 22.08 7.22 0.52
C GLU A 397 21.03 6.67 1.53
N ASN A 398 19.96 7.44 1.77
CA ASN A 398 18.99 7.19 2.82
C ASN A 398 17.71 6.53 2.26
N CYS A 399 17.12 5.57 2.97
CA CYS A 399 15.94 4.86 2.49
C CYS A 399 14.63 5.66 2.58
N ILE A 400 14.61 6.83 3.22
CA ILE A 400 13.40 7.66 3.40
C ILE A 400 12.66 7.84 2.05
N ASN A 401 11.36 7.56 2.04
CA ASN A 401 10.46 7.90 0.94
C ASN A 401 9.95 9.32 1.19
N GLN A 402 9.32 9.53 2.35
CA GLN A 402 8.76 10.81 2.76
C GLN A 402 8.82 11.02 4.28
N VAL A 403 8.88 12.30 4.67
CA VAL A 403 8.56 12.75 6.03
C VAL A 403 7.22 13.44 5.97
N ARG A 404 6.32 13.14 6.91
CA ARG A 404 4.98 13.70 6.97
C ARG A 404 4.68 14.33 8.31
N THR A 405 3.91 15.42 8.29
CA THR A 405 3.31 15.95 9.51
C THR A 405 1.82 15.68 9.49
N ASN A 406 1.24 15.29 10.62
CA ASN A 406 -0.19 15.05 10.80
C ASN A 406 -0.62 15.82 12.06
N GLU A 407 -1.30 16.96 11.90
CA GLU A 407 -1.38 17.94 12.97
C GLU A 407 -2.57 18.92 12.87
N ILE A 408 -2.89 19.52 14.02
CA ILE A 408 -3.74 20.72 14.18
C ILE A 408 -3.08 21.74 15.13
N THR A 409 -1.85 21.48 15.58
CA THR A 409 -1.17 22.29 16.60
C THR A 409 -0.73 23.65 16.07
N LEU A 410 -0.33 23.69 14.79
CA LEU A 410 0.07 24.88 14.08
C LEU A 410 -1.06 25.41 13.17
N ASP A 411 -2.29 24.95 13.41
CA ASP A 411 -3.46 25.34 12.63
C ASP A 411 -3.66 26.86 12.60
N ASN A 412 -4.09 27.35 11.45
CA ASN A 412 -4.38 28.74 11.16
C ASN A 412 -5.82 28.93 10.64
N GLY A 413 -6.72 27.98 10.94
CA GLY A 413 -8.15 28.01 10.61
C GLY A 413 -8.58 27.01 9.54
N ASP A 414 -7.69 26.13 9.09
CA ASP A 414 -7.96 25.13 8.06
C ASP A 414 -8.33 23.75 8.67
N GLY A 415 -8.25 23.61 10.00
CA GLY A 415 -8.56 22.38 10.74
C GLY A 415 -7.40 21.39 10.70
N TRP A 416 -7.72 20.09 10.64
CA TRP A 416 -6.70 19.06 10.53
C TRP A 416 -5.92 19.19 9.22
N ARG A 417 -4.62 18.90 9.28
CA ARG A 417 -3.71 18.94 8.14
C ARG A 417 -2.73 17.77 8.14
N LEU A 418 -2.46 17.26 6.94
CA LEU A 418 -1.28 16.46 6.62
C LEU A 418 -0.44 17.12 5.52
N ASN A 419 0.86 17.23 5.74
CA ASN A 419 1.82 17.71 4.73
C ASN A 419 2.88 16.63 4.48
N GLU A 420 3.40 16.59 3.26
CA GLU A 420 4.45 15.68 2.84
C GLU A 420 5.72 16.45 2.50
N PHE A 421 6.88 15.88 2.85
CA PHE A 421 8.19 16.43 2.57
C PHE A 421 9.11 15.35 2.02
N HIS A 422 9.87 15.67 0.99
CA HIS A 422 10.84 14.77 0.39
C HIS A 422 12.27 15.22 0.69
N LEU A 423 13.15 14.25 0.93
CA LEU A 423 14.57 14.50 1.09
C LEU A 423 15.18 14.87 -0.27
N THR A 424 15.91 15.99 -0.33
CA THR A 424 16.58 16.44 -1.55
C THR A 424 18.10 16.33 -1.43
N ALA A 425 18.79 16.17 -2.57
CA ALA A 425 20.25 16.06 -2.61
C ALA A 425 20.97 17.41 -2.45
N THR A 426 20.29 18.53 -2.72
CA THR A 426 20.88 19.89 -2.66
C THR A 426 19.84 20.91 -2.19
N GLY A 427 20.30 21.95 -1.48
CA GLY A 427 19.44 23.06 -1.06
C GLY A 427 18.78 22.84 0.31
N ASN A 428 17.45 22.95 0.38
CA ASN A 428 16.70 22.66 1.60
C ASN A 428 16.53 21.14 1.73
N PRO A 429 17.06 20.50 2.79
CA PRO A 429 17.05 19.05 2.89
C PRO A 429 15.66 18.42 2.84
N LEU A 430 14.62 19.07 3.37
CA LEU A 430 13.25 18.57 3.32
C LEU A 430 12.35 19.62 2.68
N THR A 431 11.91 19.36 1.44
CA THR A 431 11.03 20.28 0.68
C THR A 431 9.60 19.76 0.66
N THR A 432 8.63 20.66 0.77
CA THR A 432 7.21 20.33 0.61
C THR A 432 6.96 19.66 -0.74
N ALA A 433 6.18 18.58 -0.72
CA ALA A 433 5.72 17.85 -1.89
C ALA A 433 4.19 17.84 -1.94
N THR A 434 3.63 17.37 -3.05
CA THR A 434 2.20 17.06 -3.12
C THR A 434 1.85 15.84 -2.27
N VAL A 435 0.61 15.76 -1.81
CA VAL A 435 0.12 14.59 -1.05
C VAL A 435 -0.55 13.63 -2.02
N VAL A 436 0.04 12.43 -2.17
CA VAL A 436 -0.41 11.40 -3.09
C VAL A 436 -1.91 11.12 -2.93
N ARG A 437 -2.62 11.04 -4.07
CA ARG A 437 -4.08 10.80 -4.19
C ARG A 437 -4.98 11.75 -3.38
N ASN A 438 -4.52 12.96 -3.03
CA ASN A 438 -5.37 13.97 -2.40
C ASN A 438 -5.56 15.16 -3.34
N PRO A 439 -6.76 15.41 -3.90
CA PRO A 439 -6.99 16.61 -4.69
C PRO A 439 -6.78 17.87 -3.86
N GLU A 440 -6.55 18.99 -4.53
CA GLU A 440 -6.62 20.30 -3.91
C GLU A 440 -8.05 20.58 -3.42
N ILE A 441 -8.17 21.16 -2.23
CA ILE A 441 -9.41 21.20 -1.44
C ILE A 441 -10.59 21.87 -2.17
N SER A 442 -10.34 22.84 -3.06
CA SER A 442 -11.39 23.58 -3.77
C SER A 442 -12.12 22.77 -4.85
N TYR A 443 -11.66 21.54 -5.14
CA TYR A 443 -12.39 20.55 -5.93
C TYR A 443 -13.58 19.93 -5.18
N ASN A 444 -13.78 20.25 -3.90
CA ASN A 444 -14.84 19.65 -3.07
C ASN A 444 -15.82 20.68 -2.50
N THR A 445 -17.07 20.28 -2.31
CA THR A 445 -18.12 21.12 -1.73
C THR A 445 -18.14 21.09 -0.19
N HIS A 446 -17.57 20.04 0.42
CA HIS A 446 -17.59 19.81 1.87
C HIS A 446 -16.48 20.54 2.65
N VAL A 447 -16.43 21.86 2.51
CA VAL A 447 -15.44 22.77 3.14
C VAL A 447 -16.13 23.86 3.95
N LEU A 448 -15.43 24.46 4.94
CA LEU A 448 -15.92 25.61 5.71
C LEU A 448 -15.24 26.94 5.32
N PRO A 449 -15.98 28.07 5.33
CA PRO A 449 -17.45 28.12 5.45
C PRO A 449 -18.12 27.50 4.20
N PRO A 450 -19.34 26.94 4.32
CA PRO A 450 -20.02 26.32 3.19
C PRO A 450 -20.11 27.27 2.00
N GLY A 451 -19.80 26.78 0.80
CA GLY A 451 -19.73 27.60 -0.42
C GLY A 451 -18.33 28.13 -0.77
N SER A 452 -17.30 27.84 0.04
CA SER A 452 -15.91 28.24 -0.23
C SER A 452 -15.19 27.29 -1.20
N PHE A 453 -15.86 26.92 -2.29
CA PHE A 453 -15.35 26.00 -3.31
C PHE A 453 -15.44 26.64 -4.70
N ASP A 454 -14.73 26.06 -5.67
CA ASP A 454 -14.80 26.48 -7.07
C ASP A 454 -15.78 25.56 -7.82
N PRO A 455 -16.96 26.07 -8.28
CA PRO A 455 -17.95 25.24 -8.97
C PRO A 455 -17.40 24.54 -10.22
N PHE A 456 -16.45 25.17 -10.93
CA PHE A 456 -15.82 24.56 -12.09
C PHE A 456 -14.95 23.36 -11.66
N LYS A 457 -14.11 23.52 -10.63
CA LYS A 457 -13.30 22.41 -10.11
C LYS A 457 -14.14 21.28 -9.53
N VAL A 458 -15.24 21.58 -8.85
CA VAL A 458 -16.20 20.56 -8.38
C VAL A 458 -16.75 19.73 -9.55
N SER A 459 -17.14 20.36 -10.65
CA SER A 459 -17.58 19.64 -11.86
C SER A 459 -16.47 18.76 -12.47
N MET A 460 -15.21 19.20 -12.34
CA MET A 460 -14.05 18.43 -12.81
C MET A 460 -13.78 17.20 -11.94
N LEU A 461 -13.92 17.30 -10.61
CA LEU A 461 -13.83 16.12 -9.74
C LEU A 461 -14.86 15.07 -10.12
N ALA A 462 -16.11 15.48 -10.38
CA ALA A 462 -17.17 14.58 -10.83
C ALA A 462 -16.83 13.95 -12.18
N ALA A 463 -16.37 14.74 -13.15
CA ALA A 463 -15.97 14.25 -14.46
C ALA A 463 -14.82 13.22 -14.36
N PHE A 464 -13.81 13.48 -13.54
CA PHE A 464 -12.73 12.54 -13.27
C PHE A 464 -13.25 11.24 -12.65
N ALA A 465 -14.04 11.33 -11.58
CA ALA A 465 -14.53 10.16 -10.87
C ALA A 465 -15.43 9.27 -11.75
N ASN A 466 -16.32 9.88 -12.52
CA ASN A 466 -17.22 9.15 -13.41
C ASN A 466 -16.46 8.54 -14.61
N ALA A 467 -15.44 9.22 -15.15
CA ALA A 467 -14.62 8.69 -16.24
C ALA A 467 -13.70 7.55 -15.79
N ASN A 468 -13.28 7.55 -14.52
CA ASN A 468 -12.38 6.53 -13.95
C ASN A 468 -13.12 5.58 -12.99
N GLN A 469 -14.45 5.43 -13.13
CA GLN A 469 -15.27 4.69 -12.17
C GLN A 469 -14.77 3.26 -11.94
N ALA A 470 -14.44 2.54 -13.02
CA ALA A 470 -13.92 1.17 -12.92
C ALA A 470 -12.58 1.15 -12.17
N GLN A 471 -11.62 1.99 -12.58
CA GLN A 471 -10.31 2.05 -11.95
C GLN A 471 -10.36 2.50 -10.49
N ILE A 472 -11.32 3.34 -10.10
CA ILE A 472 -11.53 3.72 -8.69
C ILE A 472 -12.11 2.56 -7.89
N ILE A 473 -13.05 1.81 -8.45
CA ILE A 473 -13.64 0.63 -7.80
C ILE A 473 -12.58 -0.47 -7.60
N ASP A 474 -11.65 -0.57 -8.54
CA ASP A 474 -10.59 -1.59 -8.54
C ASP A 474 -9.26 -1.08 -7.94
N ASP A 475 -9.24 0.16 -7.43
CA ASP A 475 -8.06 0.80 -6.82
C ASP A 475 -6.80 0.88 -7.74
N THR A 476 -7.01 0.94 -9.06
CA THR A 476 -5.96 1.02 -10.10
C THR A 476 -5.74 2.44 -10.64
N TYR A 477 -6.32 3.45 -10.00
CA TYR A 477 -6.22 4.86 -10.39
C TYR A 477 -5.16 5.63 -9.60
N ASP A 478 -4.81 6.82 -10.07
CA ASP A 478 -4.14 7.84 -9.26
C ASP A 478 -4.76 9.20 -9.54
N ILE A 479 -4.56 10.15 -8.64
CA ILE A 479 -4.93 11.55 -8.86
C ILE A 479 -3.73 12.23 -9.50
N PRO A 480 -3.79 12.61 -10.79
CA PRO A 480 -2.64 13.18 -11.48
C PRO A 480 -2.35 14.60 -10.97
N LEU A 481 -1.09 15.04 -11.15
CA LEU A 481 -0.70 16.43 -10.88
C LEU A 481 -1.60 17.42 -11.63
N ILE A 482 -1.92 17.11 -12.88
CA ILE A 482 -2.75 17.92 -13.77
C ILE A 482 -4.01 17.14 -14.15
N HIS A 483 -5.17 17.77 -14.03
CA HIS A 483 -6.46 17.20 -14.36
C HIS A 483 -6.53 16.86 -15.87
N PRO A 484 -6.86 15.61 -16.25
CA PRO A 484 -6.71 15.13 -17.63
C PRO A 484 -7.64 15.83 -18.64
N ILE A 485 -8.76 16.40 -18.18
CA ILE A 485 -9.75 17.03 -19.05
C ILE A 485 -9.57 18.55 -19.11
N SER A 486 -9.24 19.20 -17.99
CA SER A 486 -9.19 20.67 -17.91
C SER A 486 -7.79 21.23 -18.07
N GLY A 487 -6.74 20.41 -17.93
CA GLY A 487 -5.35 20.87 -17.92
C GLY A 487 -4.98 21.70 -16.68
N ALA A 488 -5.87 21.79 -15.70
CA ALA A 488 -5.63 22.54 -14.46
C ALA A 488 -4.89 21.69 -13.42
N PRO A 489 -4.12 22.30 -12.50
CA PRO A 489 -3.57 21.59 -11.35
C PRO A 489 -4.68 20.91 -10.52
N PHE A 490 -4.43 19.67 -10.12
CA PHE A 490 -5.42 18.80 -9.47
C PHE A 490 -4.94 18.25 -8.13
N LEU A 491 -3.76 17.63 -8.08
CA LEU A 491 -3.18 17.09 -6.85
C LEU A 491 -2.76 18.21 -5.88
N GLY A 492 -3.15 18.10 -4.60
CA GLY A 492 -2.90 19.13 -3.60
C GLY A 492 -1.52 19.07 -2.95
N ALA A 493 -1.02 20.22 -2.50
CA ALA A 493 0.24 20.35 -1.73
C ALA A 493 0.09 19.90 -0.26
N LYS A 494 -1.15 19.75 0.18
CA LYS A 494 -1.54 19.42 1.55
C LYS A 494 -2.85 18.65 1.51
N SER A 495 -3.06 17.81 2.50
CA SER A 495 -4.37 17.26 2.80
C SER A 495 -4.96 18.00 3.99
N ILE A 496 -6.18 18.49 3.87
CA ILE A 496 -6.87 19.21 4.95
C ILE A 496 -8.34 18.83 4.98
N THR A 497 -8.98 19.00 6.15
CA THR A 497 -10.44 18.85 6.27
C THR A 497 -11.20 20.16 5.99
N GLY A 498 -10.49 21.27 5.72
CA GLY A 498 -11.09 22.57 5.45
C GLY A 498 -12.01 23.07 6.57
N GLY A 499 -11.59 22.88 7.82
CA GLY A 499 -12.38 23.19 9.03
C GLY A 499 -13.57 22.26 9.30
N ASN A 500 -13.91 21.35 8.39
CA ASN A 500 -15.02 20.42 8.55
C ASN A 500 -14.54 19.05 9.05
N ALA A 501 -14.70 18.75 10.33
CA ALA A 501 -14.31 17.44 10.86
C ALA A 501 -15.10 16.25 10.25
N ASN A 502 -16.20 16.48 9.52
CA ASN A 502 -16.92 15.47 8.73
C ASN A 502 -16.59 15.61 7.24
N HIS A 503 -15.36 15.97 6.87
CA HIS A 503 -14.97 16.15 5.47
C HIS A 503 -14.98 14.83 4.70
N PHE A 504 -15.59 14.79 3.52
CA PHE A 504 -15.52 13.67 2.57
C PHE A 504 -15.65 14.23 1.16
N TRP A 505 -15.17 13.50 0.15
CA TRP A 505 -15.23 13.89 -1.26
C TRP A 505 -16.51 13.39 -1.91
N ASP A 506 -17.37 14.30 -2.34
CA ASP A 506 -18.68 13.99 -2.96
C ASP A 506 -18.91 14.75 -4.28
N ALA A 507 -17.95 15.59 -4.69
CA ALA A 507 -18.13 16.58 -5.76
C ALA A 507 -19.43 17.40 -5.55
N GLY A 508 -20.36 17.39 -6.52
CA GLY A 508 -21.66 18.07 -6.43
C GLY A 508 -22.79 17.19 -5.88
N PRO A 509 -23.89 17.77 -5.37
CA PRO A 509 -25.02 17.01 -4.85
C PRO A 509 -25.67 16.08 -5.89
N VAL A 510 -26.25 14.97 -5.45
CA VAL A 510 -26.99 14.02 -6.31
C VAL A 510 -28.06 14.72 -7.14
N GLY A 511 -28.08 14.46 -8.46
CA GLY A 511 -29.02 15.05 -9.40
C GLY A 511 -28.68 16.48 -9.85
N SER A 512 -27.50 17.00 -9.47
CA SER A 512 -27.04 18.34 -9.90
C SER A 512 -26.49 18.38 -11.33
N GLY A 513 -26.24 17.22 -11.94
CA GLY A 513 -25.47 17.06 -13.17
C GLY A 513 -23.95 17.12 -12.96
N ASN A 514 -23.49 17.33 -11.72
CA ASN A 514 -22.08 17.37 -11.31
C ASN A 514 -21.81 16.43 -10.13
N GLU A 515 -22.63 15.38 -9.97
CA GLU A 515 -22.44 14.34 -8.98
C GLU A 515 -21.46 13.24 -9.43
N ILE A 516 -20.89 12.55 -8.46
CA ILE A 516 -20.32 11.22 -8.68
C ILE A 516 -21.48 10.22 -8.65
N VAL A 517 -21.76 9.59 -9.79
CA VAL A 517 -23.00 8.83 -10.00
C VAL A 517 -23.00 7.52 -9.21
N ASN A 518 -21.85 6.87 -9.11
CA ASN A 518 -21.70 5.58 -8.43
C ASN A 518 -21.25 5.76 -6.98
N ASP A 519 -22.08 5.29 -6.04
CA ASP A 519 -21.86 5.46 -4.60
C ASP A 519 -20.59 4.75 -4.09
N THR A 520 -20.24 3.61 -4.69
CA THR A 520 -19.00 2.88 -4.34
C THR A 520 -17.78 3.63 -4.86
N CYS A 521 -17.82 4.15 -6.08
CA CYS A 521 -16.77 4.99 -6.64
C CYS A 521 -16.54 6.25 -5.77
N ARG A 522 -17.61 6.95 -5.39
CA ARG A 522 -17.52 8.12 -4.52
C ARG A 522 -16.87 7.79 -3.17
N HIS A 523 -17.33 6.74 -2.50
CA HIS A 523 -16.77 6.31 -1.23
C HIS A 523 -15.28 5.97 -1.36
N LEU A 524 -14.92 5.13 -2.33
CA LEU A 524 -13.52 4.69 -2.50
C LEU A 524 -12.60 5.84 -2.91
N LEU A 525 -13.05 6.74 -3.78
CA LEU A 525 -12.32 7.97 -4.13
C LEU A 525 -12.00 8.77 -2.87
N SER A 526 -13.00 8.99 -2.02
CA SER A 526 -12.92 9.77 -0.80
C SER A 526 -12.04 9.09 0.28
N LEU A 527 -12.29 7.81 0.56
CA LEU A 527 -11.58 7.01 1.56
C LEU A 527 -10.09 6.84 1.25
N ASN A 528 -9.73 6.80 -0.03
CA ASN A 528 -8.34 6.67 -0.47
C ASN A 528 -7.59 8.01 -0.51
N THR A 529 -8.25 9.12 -0.14
CA THR A 529 -7.57 10.38 0.15
C THR A 529 -7.25 10.49 1.65
N CYS A 530 -6.16 11.15 1.98
CA CYS A 530 -5.86 11.50 3.37
C CYS A 530 -7.00 12.34 4.00
N GLY A 531 -7.58 13.29 3.27
CA GLY A 531 -8.57 14.23 3.81
C GLY A 531 -9.93 13.58 4.07
N GLY A 532 -10.36 12.67 3.20
CA GLY A 532 -11.59 11.90 3.38
C GLY A 532 -11.44 10.82 4.44
N CYS A 533 -10.30 10.11 4.45
CA CYS A 533 -9.98 9.11 5.48
C CYS A 533 -9.92 9.74 6.88
N HIS A 534 -9.11 10.79 7.07
CA HIS A 534 -9.00 11.51 8.35
C HIS A 534 -10.21 12.43 8.63
N GLY A 535 -11.17 12.49 7.70
CA GLY A 535 -12.47 13.10 7.84
C GLY A 535 -13.59 12.06 7.96
N GLY A 536 -14.73 12.33 7.35
CA GLY A 536 -15.99 11.62 7.50
C GLY A 536 -15.99 10.14 7.09
N GLU A 537 -15.10 9.68 6.19
CA GLU A 537 -15.16 8.28 5.70
C GLU A 537 -14.71 7.26 6.73
N SER A 538 -13.80 7.65 7.65
CA SER A 538 -13.37 6.79 8.75
C SER A 538 -13.65 7.39 10.13
N ARG A 539 -14.33 8.53 10.18
CA ARG A 539 -14.52 9.27 11.43
C ARG A 539 -15.25 8.42 12.46
N GLN A 540 -14.59 8.30 13.60
CA GLN A 540 -15.20 7.82 14.84
C GLN A 540 -15.26 8.98 15.85
N GLY A 541 -16.12 8.89 16.86
CA GLY A 541 -16.15 9.91 17.92
C GLY A 541 -14.85 9.95 18.74
N GLY A 542 -14.66 10.99 19.55
CA GLY A 542 -13.60 11.04 20.58
C GLY A 542 -12.23 11.56 20.10
N PRO A 543 -11.15 11.32 20.89
CA PRO A 543 -9.82 11.90 20.64
C PRO A 543 -9.14 11.36 19.36
N LEU A 544 -9.59 10.21 18.87
CA LEU A 544 -9.10 9.53 17.66
C LEU A 544 -9.91 9.88 16.40
N ALA A 545 -10.78 10.88 16.46
CA ALA A 545 -11.71 11.19 15.37
C ALA A 545 -11.04 11.51 14.02
N PHE A 546 -9.75 11.83 14.03
CA PHE A 546 -9.00 12.20 12.83
C PHE A 546 -7.57 11.64 12.81
N THR A 547 -7.16 10.74 13.72
CA THR A 547 -5.82 10.11 13.68
C THR A 547 -5.91 8.60 13.88
N HIS A 548 -4.90 7.88 13.40
CA HIS A 548 -4.78 6.44 13.60
C HIS A 548 -4.32 6.05 15.02
N LEU A 549 -3.70 7.00 15.72
CA LEU A 549 -3.03 6.83 17.00
C LEU A 549 -3.48 7.92 17.96
N GLU A 550 -3.69 7.55 19.21
CA GLU A 550 -3.95 8.51 20.27
C GLU A 550 -2.64 9.19 20.67
N LEU A 551 -2.75 10.40 21.22
CA LEU A 551 -1.58 11.03 21.81
C LEU A 551 -1.21 10.35 23.12
N ASN A 552 0.07 10.04 23.28
CA ASN A 552 0.63 9.51 24.51
C ASN A 552 1.09 10.63 25.44
N GLY A 553 0.71 10.54 26.71
CA GLY A 553 1.05 11.54 27.73
C GLY A 553 2.40 11.29 28.42
N MET A 554 2.57 11.94 29.58
CA MET A 554 3.77 11.86 30.41
C MET A 554 4.08 10.47 30.98
N PHE A 555 3.05 9.65 31.22
CA PHE A 555 3.22 8.35 31.84
C PHE A 555 3.34 7.25 30.80
N PRO A 556 4.27 6.28 30.97
CA PRO A 556 4.39 5.13 30.10
C PRO A 556 3.05 4.42 29.93
N ALA A 557 2.51 4.46 28.71
CA ALA A 557 1.26 3.80 28.35
C ALA A 557 1.31 3.36 26.89
N SER A 558 0.71 2.21 26.61
CA SER A 558 0.50 1.78 25.23
C SER A 558 -0.45 2.75 24.53
N VAL A 559 -0.13 3.09 23.29
CA VAL A 559 -0.93 4.01 22.49
C VAL A 559 -2.21 3.32 22.02
N GLN A 560 -3.36 3.95 22.24
CA GLN A 560 -4.63 3.47 21.69
C GLN A 560 -4.69 3.70 20.18
N LEU A 561 -5.22 2.71 19.47
CA LEU A 561 -5.36 2.71 18.01
C LEU A 561 -6.80 3.02 17.62
N SER A 562 -7.00 3.69 16.48
CA SER A 562 -8.36 3.97 15.99
C SER A 562 -9.11 2.70 15.62
N GLN A 563 -10.45 2.77 15.63
CA GLN A 563 -11.29 1.65 15.20
C GLN A 563 -11.20 1.40 13.69
N PHE A 564 -10.79 2.40 12.90
CA PHE A 564 -10.42 2.16 11.51
C PHE A 564 -9.29 1.10 11.42
N LEU A 565 -8.29 1.20 12.30
CA LEU A 565 -7.21 0.22 12.37
C LEU A 565 -7.65 -1.12 12.99
N THR A 566 -8.38 -1.07 14.09
CA THR A 566 -8.59 -2.24 14.98
C THR A 566 -9.91 -2.98 14.79
N GLY A 567 -10.85 -2.44 14.03
CA GLY A 567 -12.21 -2.96 13.97
C GLY A 567 -13.24 -1.89 14.29
N GLY A 568 -14.04 -1.46 13.31
CA GLY A 568 -15.09 -0.47 13.52
C GLY A 568 -16.02 -0.34 12.33
N SER A 569 -17.14 0.35 12.55
CA SER A 569 -18.16 0.59 11.53
C SER A 569 -18.43 2.09 11.44
N VAL A 570 -18.54 2.62 10.22
CA VAL A 570 -18.82 4.05 9.95
C VAL A 570 -19.99 4.14 8.99
N PRO A 571 -21.10 4.80 9.37
CA PRO A 571 -22.16 5.16 8.43
C PRO A 571 -21.59 6.04 7.32
N ASP A 572 -22.03 5.81 6.08
CA ASP A 572 -21.56 6.60 4.96
C ASP A 572 -21.81 8.12 5.16
N PRO A 573 -20.78 8.97 5.08
CA PRO A 573 -20.90 10.38 5.43
C PRO A 573 -21.76 11.17 4.42
N ALA A 574 -21.97 10.64 3.21
CA ALA A 574 -22.89 11.20 2.22
C ALA A 574 -24.37 10.86 2.51
N GLY A 575 -24.66 10.22 3.65
CA GLY A 575 -26.01 9.86 4.07
C GLY A 575 -26.60 8.67 3.31
N ARG A 576 -25.76 7.87 2.65
CA ARG A 576 -26.20 6.64 1.97
C ARG A 576 -26.59 5.57 2.99
N PRO A 577 -27.55 4.68 2.71
CA PRO A 577 -27.97 3.61 3.62
C PRO A 577 -26.95 2.45 3.64
N VAL A 578 -25.66 2.78 3.75
CA VAL A 578 -24.53 1.85 3.79
C VAL A 578 -23.72 2.15 5.03
N THR A 579 -23.21 1.10 5.66
CA THR A 579 -22.25 1.19 6.76
C THR A 579 -20.99 0.46 6.33
N TRP A 580 -19.86 1.16 6.42
CA TRP A 580 -18.56 0.63 6.04
C TRP A 580 -17.88 0.02 7.26
N ASN A 581 -17.40 -1.21 7.13
CA ASN A 581 -16.69 -1.93 8.19
C ASN A 581 -15.19 -1.90 7.89
N PHE A 582 -14.37 -1.62 8.90
CA PHE A 582 -12.92 -1.51 8.78
C PHE A 582 -12.22 -2.40 9.78
N ASN A 583 -11.09 -2.99 9.38
CA ASN A 583 -10.12 -3.62 10.27
C ASN A 583 -8.78 -3.72 9.53
N ASP A 584 -8.14 -2.56 9.37
CA ASP A 584 -6.95 -2.45 8.54
C ASP A 584 -5.75 -3.24 9.10
N LEU A 585 -5.65 -3.42 10.42
CA LEU A 585 -4.59 -4.25 11.03
C LEU A 585 -4.80 -5.74 10.78
N LEU A 586 -6.05 -6.23 10.86
CA LEU A 586 -6.33 -7.63 10.52
C LEU A 586 -6.00 -7.89 9.05
N ARG A 587 -6.42 -7.00 8.14
CA ARG A 587 -6.07 -7.12 6.71
C ARG A 587 -4.55 -7.24 6.51
N ARG A 588 -3.78 -6.35 7.15
CA ARG A 588 -2.30 -6.35 7.09
C ARG A 588 -1.69 -7.60 7.72
N GLN A 589 -2.27 -8.11 8.79
CA GLN A 589 -1.83 -9.34 9.43
C GLN A 589 -2.02 -10.55 8.52
N LEU A 590 -3.18 -10.67 7.87
CA LEU A 590 -3.44 -11.75 6.92
C LEU A 590 -2.45 -11.70 5.75
N ASP A 591 -2.25 -10.51 5.17
CA ASP A 591 -1.31 -10.31 4.07
C ASP A 591 0.15 -10.61 4.47
N PHE A 592 0.59 -10.13 5.64
CA PHE A 592 1.95 -10.38 6.09
C PHE A 592 2.17 -11.84 6.48
N GLN A 593 1.19 -12.49 7.11
CA GLN A 593 1.26 -13.93 7.40
C GLN A 593 1.34 -14.75 6.12
N ASP A 594 0.54 -14.43 5.11
CA ASP A 594 0.59 -15.09 3.80
C ASP A 594 2.00 -14.97 3.19
N PHE A 595 2.58 -13.76 3.21
CA PHE A 595 3.95 -13.57 2.73
C PHE A 595 5.02 -14.31 3.54
N VAL A 596 4.87 -14.41 4.85
CA VAL A 596 5.76 -15.19 5.72
C VAL A 596 5.71 -16.67 5.34
N ASP A 597 4.51 -17.21 5.14
CA ASP A 597 4.27 -18.62 4.82
C ASP A 597 4.70 -18.98 3.38
N ASN A 598 4.53 -18.02 2.47
CA ASN A 598 4.56 -18.28 1.04
C ASN A 598 5.76 -17.67 0.31
N GLY A 599 6.33 -16.59 0.87
CA GLY A 599 7.29 -15.73 0.20
C GLY A 599 6.69 -15.12 -1.08
N CYS A 600 7.55 -14.63 -1.96
CA CYS A 600 7.16 -14.05 -3.25
C CYS A 600 7.02 -15.14 -4.32
N THR A 601 6.53 -16.32 -3.92
CA THR A 601 6.48 -17.59 -4.65
C THR A 601 7.86 -18.29 -4.77
N LYS A 602 8.12 -19.33 -3.94
CA LYS A 602 9.35 -20.15 -4.03
C LYS A 602 9.10 -21.42 -4.84
N LYS A 603 10.11 -21.78 -5.66
CA LYS A 603 10.27 -23.10 -6.29
C LYS A 603 9.94 -24.23 -5.31
N PRO A 604 9.09 -25.20 -5.68
CA PRO A 604 9.06 -26.50 -4.99
C PRO A 604 10.47 -27.10 -4.98
N LYS A 605 10.81 -27.83 -3.92
CA LYS A 605 12.07 -28.60 -3.82
C LYS A 605 12.18 -29.74 -4.86
N SER A 606 11.19 -29.88 -5.75
CA SER A 606 11.14 -30.85 -6.85
C SER A 606 10.47 -30.21 -8.07
N ALA A 607 10.92 -30.55 -9.28
CA ALA A 607 10.52 -29.94 -10.54
C ALA A 607 9.04 -30.17 -10.98
N VAL A 608 8.09 -30.47 -10.09
CA VAL A 608 6.72 -30.93 -10.45
C VAL A 608 5.62 -30.50 -9.45
N ALA A 609 5.63 -29.31 -8.85
CA ALA A 609 4.44 -28.86 -8.10
C ALA A 609 4.38 -27.33 -7.95
N ILE A 610 3.62 -26.67 -8.82
CA ILE A 610 3.11 -25.32 -8.55
C ILE A 610 2.16 -25.45 -7.35
N ARG A 611 2.21 -24.55 -6.35
CA ARG A 611 1.18 -24.58 -5.28
C ARG A 611 -0.20 -24.44 -5.92
N PRO A 612 -1.23 -25.13 -5.42
CA PRO A 612 -2.53 -25.09 -6.07
C PRO A 612 -3.04 -23.67 -6.28
N GLY A 613 -3.30 -23.31 -7.54
CA GLY A 613 -3.83 -21.98 -7.85
C GLY A 613 -2.79 -20.84 -7.88
N SER A 614 -1.49 -21.10 -7.87
CA SER A 614 -0.47 -20.02 -7.78
C SER A 614 -0.54 -19.01 -8.93
N ILE A 615 -0.92 -19.45 -10.14
CA ILE A 615 -1.14 -18.55 -11.28
C ILE A 615 -2.30 -17.60 -10.96
N ALA A 616 -3.41 -18.15 -10.47
CA ALA A 616 -4.57 -17.35 -10.08
C ALA A 616 -4.24 -16.38 -8.94
N THR A 617 -3.53 -16.83 -7.91
CA THR A 617 -3.08 -15.97 -6.80
C THR A 617 -2.15 -14.86 -7.30
N ALA A 618 -1.20 -15.14 -8.19
CA ALA A 618 -0.29 -14.11 -8.71
C ALA A 618 -1.04 -13.01 -9.50
N LEU A 619 -2.12 -13.36 -10.19
CA LEU A 619 -2.93 -12.43 -10.98
C LEU A 619 -3.96 -11.66 -10.13
N ALA A 620 -4.44 -12.30 -9.06
CA ALA A 620 -5.42 -11.73 -8.12
C ALA A 620 -4.78 -11.03 -6.90
N ALA A 621 -3.47 -11.21 -6.68
CA ALA A 621 -2.77 -10.65 -5.53
C ALA A 621 -2.81 -9.12 -5.55
N SER A 622 -3.43 -8.56 -4.52
CA SER A 622 -3.60 -7.12 -4.33
C SER A 622 -2.57 -6.55 -3.35
N PRO A 623 -1.47 -5.93 -3.81
CA PRO A 623 -0.83 -4.89 -3.02
C PRO A 623 -1.85 -3.75 -2.85
N MET A 624 -1.91 -3.14 -1.66
CA MET A 624 -2.65 -1.89 -1.54
C MET A 624 -1.82 -0.76 -2.12
N ARG A 625 -2.35 -0.07 -3.14
CA ARG A 625 -1.93 1.31 -3.41
C ARG A 625 -2.56 2.20 -2.37
N MET A 626 -1.83 2.51 -1.32
CA MET A 626 -2.29 3.58 -0.46
C MET A 626 -1.90 4.94 -1.04
N SER A 627 -2.72 5.97 -0.79
CA SER A 627 -2.10 7.26 -0.46
C SER A 627 -1.25 6.99 0.76
N HIS A 628 0.07 7.14 0.64
CA HIS A 628 1.00 6.94 1.74
C HIS A 628 0.46 7.56 3.02
#